data_AF-A0AAD5QG74-F1
#
_entry.id   AF-A0AAD5QG74-F1
#
_cell.length_a   1.000
_cell.length_b   1.000
_cell.length_c   1.000
_cell.angle_alpha   90.00
_cell.angle_beta   90.00
_cell.angle_gamma   90.00
#
_symmetry.space_group_name_H-M   'P 1'
#
loop_
_entity.id
_entity.type
_entity.pdbx_description
1 polymer ?
#
loop_
_entity_poly.entity_id
_entity_poly.type
_entity_poly.pdbx_seq_one_letter_code
_entity_poly.pdbx_strand_id
1 'polypeptide(L)' 'MGDTEEPADVEHHFICYVIKNGQLYEINSCAPFPRSLGEVSDESLVSAAGKHIKKLMLDVADISCSAMALVRST' A
#
# COMPACT_ATOMS: atom_id res chain seq x y z
N MET A 1 -24.63 -1.93 -3.19
CA MET A 1 -24.79 -1.43 -1.82
C MET A 1 -23.65 -2.04 -1.03
N GLY A 2 -22.84 -1.24 -0.34
CA GLY A 2 -21.80 -1.78 0.55
C GLY A 2 -22.43 -2.39 1.80
N ASP A 3 -21.77 -3.36 2.42
CA ASP A 3 -22.27 -4.07 3.61
C ASP A 3 -22.18 -3.25 4.90
N THR A 4 -21.58 -2.06 4.88
CA THR A 4 -21.39 -1.21 6.05
C THR A 4 -21.45 0.27 5.64
N GLU A 5 -21.95 1.11 6.54
CA GLU A 5 -21.94 2.56 6.36
C GLU A 5 -20.52 3.12 6.57
N GLU A 6 -20.14 4.11 5.76
CA GLU A 6 -18.89 4.85 5.94
C GLU A 6 -18.99 5.72 7.20
N PRO A 7 -18.06 5.62 8.16
CA PRO A 7 -18.11 6.46 9.35
C PRO A 7 -17.86 7.93 8.99
N ALA A 8 -18.68 8.84 9.50
CA ALA A 8 -18.65 10.26 9.13
C ALA A 8 -17.35 11.01 9.48
N ASP A 9 -16.47 10.43 10.31
CA ASP A 9 -15.27 11.06 10.89
C ASP A 9 -14.00 10.19 10.70
N VAL A 10 -13.83 9.55 9.53
CA VAL A 10 -12.60 8.80 9.22
C VAL A 10 -11.85 9.44 8.05
N GLU A 11 -10.63 9.91 8.32
CA GLU A 11 -9.67 10.22 7.25
C GLU A 11 -9.19 8.90 6.62
N HIS A 12 -9.82 8.51 5.52
CA HIS A 12 -9.40 7.34 4.76
C HIS A 12 -8.06 7.61 4.05
N HIS A 13 -6.98 7.06 4.61
CA HIS A 13 -5.66 7.12 4.03
C HIS A 13 -5.40 5.93 3.10
N PHE A 14 -5.15 6.20 1.82
CA PHE A 14 -4.79 5.16 0.85
C PHE A 14 -3.32 5.25 0.47
N ILE A 15 -2.65 4.09 0.52
CA ILE A 15 -1.29 3.89 0.05
C ILE A 15 -1.31 2.77 -0.99
N CYS A 16 -0.72 3.02 -2.15
CA CYS A 16 -0.57 2.05 -3.23
C CYS A 16 0.90 1.74 -3.47
N TYR A 17 1.21 0.47 -3.72
CA TYR A 17 2.56 0.01 -4.07
C TYR A 17 2.58 -0.54 -5.49
N VAL A 18 3.55 -0.11 -6.30
CA VAL A 18 3.71 -0.55 -7.69
C VAL A 18 5.17 -0.80 -8.02
N ILE A 19 5.45 -1.79 -8.87
CA ILE A 19 6.74 -1.95 -9.52
C ILE A 19 6.64 -1.37 -10.92
N LYS A 20 7.54 -0.43 -11.24
CA LYS A 20 7.69 0.14 -12.58
C LYS A 20 9.17 0.13 -12.96
N ASN A 21 9.49 -0.46 -14.11
CA ASN A 21 10.87 -0.53 -14.61
C ASN A 21 11.87 -1.12 -13.60
N GLY A 22 11.47 -2.16 -12.84
CA GLY A 22 12.31 -2.78 -11.81
C GLY A 22 12.45 -1.98 -10.51
N GLN A 23 11.76 -0.84 -10.37
CA GLN A 23 11.81 0.01 -9.19
C GLN A 23 10.48 -0.05 -8.43
N LEU A 24 10.53 -0.29 -7.12
CA LEU A 24 9.36 -0.21 -6.24
C LEU A 24 9.03 1.24 -5.91
N TYR A 25 7.76 1.60 -6.03
CA TYR A 25 7.25 2.91 -5.64
C TYR A 25 6.10 2.78 -4.65
N GLU A 26 6.07 3.69 -3.70
CA GLU A 26 4.92 3.99 -2.85
C GLU A 26 4.22 5.24 -3.36
N ILE A 27 2.92 5.15 -3.59
CA ILE A 27 2.04 6.26 -3.93
C ILE A 27 1.16 6.48 -2.71
N ASN A 28 1.51 7.52 -1.95
CA ASN A 28 0.76 7.94 -0.78
C ASN A 28 -0.16 9.10 -1.20
N SER A 29 -1.46 8.96 -0.94
CA SER A 29 -2.48 9.98 -1.29
C SER A 29 -2.25 11.36 -0.63
N CYS A 30 -1.54 11.41 0.49
CA CYS A 30 -1.19 12.65 1.19
C CYS A 30 0.15 13.25 0.73
N ALA A 31 0.93 12.54 -0.10
CA ALA A 31 2.22 13.01 -0.58
C ALA A 31 2.09 13.65 -1.99
N PRO A 32 2.86 14.71 -2.29
CA PRO A 32 2.78 15.38 -3.58
C PRO A 32 3.35 14.55 -4.74
N PHE A 33 4.20 13.55 -4.44
CA PHE A 33 4.89 12.72 -5.44
C PHE A 33 5.07 11.27 -4.95
N PRO A 34 5.16 10.29 -5.87
CA PRO A 34 5.53 8.93 -5.53
C PRO A 34 6.92 8.85 -4.89
N ARG A 35 7.06 8.00 -3.88
CA ARG A 35 8.31 7.75 -3.17
C ARG A 35 8.97 6.48 -3.72
N SER A 36 10.22 6.60 -4.17
CA SER A 36 11.04 5.45 -4.57
C SER A 36 11.48 4.65 -3.34
N LEU A 37 11.37 3.32 -3.41
CA LEU A 37 11.68 2.40 -2.29
C LEU A 37 12.89 1.48 -2.54
N GLY A 38 13.57 1.64 -3.67
CA GLY A 38 14.71 0.80 -4.08
C GLY A 38 14.37 -0.25 -5.14
N GLU A 39 15.40 -0.70 -5.85
CA GLU A 39 15.28 -1.65 -6.94
C GLU A 39 14.79 -3.01 -6.45
N VAL A 40 14.05 -3.70 -7.31
CA VAL A 40 13.45 -5.00 -7.05
C VAL A 40 14.00 -5.98 -8.06
N SER A 41 14.76 -6.96 -7.59
CA SER A 41 15.27 -8.08 -8.39
C SER A 41 14.67 -9.40 -7.91
N ASP A 42 14.01 -10.12 -8.82
CA ASP A 42 13.54 -11.50 -8.62
C ASP A 42 12.52 -11.76 -7.49
N GLU A 43 11.87 -10.71 -6.96
CA GLU A 43 10.79 -10.84 -5.98
C GLU A 43 9.44 -10.34 -6.50
N SER A 44 8.35 -10.88 -5.96
CA SER A 44 7.00 -10.43 -6.28
C SER A 44 6.69 -9.07 -5.64
N LEU A 45 5.78 -8.30 -6.25
CA LEU A 45 5.30 -7.03 -5.69
C LEU A 45 4.86 -7.15 -4.23
N VAL A 46 4.10 -8.21 -3.91
CA VAL A 46 3.59 -8.45 -2.55
C VAL A 46 4.74 -8.66 -1.57
N SER A 47 5.78 -9.40 -1.96
CA SER A 47 6.94 -9.63 -1.11
C SER A 47 7.77 -8.35 -0.90
N ALA A 48 8.04 -7.61 -1.98
CA ALA A 48 8.79 -6.36 -1.96
C ALA A 48 8.08 -5.30 -1.10
N ALA A 49 6.80 -5.03 -1.40
CA ALA A 49 5.97 -4.07 -0.68
C ALA A 49 5.76 -4.50 0.79
N GLY A 50 5.57 -5.80 1.04
CA GLY A 50 5.35 -6.34 2.37
C GLY A 50 6.44 -5.98 3.39
N LYS A 51 7.70 -5.86 2.96
CA LYS A 51 8.81 -5.40 3.84
C LYS A 51 8.59 -3.97 4.33
N HIS A 52 8.11 -3.09 3.46
CA HIS A 52 7.83 -1.69 3.78
C HIS A 52 6.51 -1.54 4.55
N ILE A 53 5.47 -2.27 4.15
CA ILE A 53 4.17 -2.30 4.85
C ILE A 53 4.34 -2.80 6.28
N LYS A 54 5.15 -3.84 6.50
CA LYS A 54 5.44 -4.35 7.86
C LYS A 54 6.04 -3.26 8.75
N LYS A 55 6.94 -2.42 8.21
CA LYS A 55 7.51 -1.30 8.94
C LYS A 55 6.44 -0.25 9.25
N LEU A 56 5.63 0.13 8.25
CA LEU A 56 4.52 1.06 8.43
C LEU A 56 3.57 0.59 9.53
N MET A 57 3.16 -0.68 9.51
CA MET A 57 2.27 -1.28 10.51
C MET A 57 2.83 -1.24 11.93
N LEU A 58 4.15 -1.35 12.10
CA LEU A 58 4.79 -1.16 13.41
C LEU A 58 4.72 0.30 13.86
N ASP A 59 4.81 1.25 12.93
CA ASP A 59 4.79 2.69 13.24
C ASP A 59 3.36 3.19 13.54
N VAL A 60 2.33 2.59 12.94
CA VAL A 60 0.91 3.00 13.11
C VAL A 60 0.15 2.23 14.20
N ALA A 61 0.77 1.25 14.85
CA ALA A 61 0.25 0.49 15.98
C ALA A 61 -1.22 0.01 15.83
N ASP A 62 -2.16 0.62 16.56
CA ASP A 62 -3.53 0.12 16.77
C ASP A 62 -4.55 0.67 15.75
N ILE A 63 -4.07 1.20 14.63
CA ILE A 63 -4.94 1.72 13.55
C ILE A 63 -5.48 0.55 12.72
N SER A 64 -6.80 0.55 12.49
CA SER A 64 -7.47 -0.43 11.63
C SER A 64 -6.96 -0.33 10.18
N CYS A 65 -6.35 -1.40 9.67
CA CYS A 65 -5.80 -1.46 8.33
C CYS A 65 -6.48 -2.57 7.50
N SER A 66 -6.75 -2.29 6.24
CA SER A 66 -7.14 -3.30 5.23
C SER A 66 -6.15 -3.25 4.07
N ALA A 67 -5.87 -4.41 3.49
CA ALA A 67 -4.97 -4.53 2.35
C ALA A 67 -5.65 -5.33 1.23
N MET A 68 -5.48 -4.86 0.00
CA MET A 68 -6.00 -5.50 -1.20
C MET A 68 -4.86 -5.66 -2.23
N ALA A 69 -4.89 -6.76 -2.97
CA ALA A 69 -3.97 -6.98 -4.08
C ALA A 69 -4.76 -7.02 -5.39
N LEU A 70 -4.38 -6.17 -6.34
CA LEU A 70 -4.89 -6.24 -7.71
C LEU A 70 -4.12 -7.32 -8.45
N VAL A 71 -4.79 -8.43 -8.74
CA VAL A 71 -4.21 -9.58 -9.43
C VAL A 71 -4.91 -9.80 -10.76
N ARG A 72 -4.19 -10.40 -11.72
CA ARG A 72 -4.79 -10.80 -13.00
C ARG A 72 -5.80 -11.92 -12.75
N SER A 73 -7.04 -11.74 -13.20
CA SER A 73 -8.03 -12.82 -13.25
C SER A 73 -7.64 -13.78 -14.38
N THR A 74 -7.57 -15.08 -14.06
CA THR A 74 -7.25 -16.16 -14.99
C THR A 74 -8.48 -16.67 -15.72
#